data_AF-A0A1I1WJ53-F1
#
_entry.id   AF-A0A1I1WJ53-F1
#
_cell.length_a   1.000
_cell.length_b   1.000
_cell.length_c   1.000
_cell.angle_alpha   90.00
_cell.angle_beta   90.00
_cell.angle_gamma   90.00
#
_symmetry.space_group_name_H-M   'P 1'
#
loop_
_entity.id
_entity.type
_entity.pdbx_description
1 polymer ?
#
loop_
_entity_poly.entity_id
_entity_poly.type
_entity_poly.pdbx_seq_one_letter_code
_entity_poly.pdbx_strand_id
1 'polypeptide(L)'
;GVPWVSILLMFVVGCFFFLPFPAWSKFIGFISSAFAVSFAPGCLVVGALRRQLPDQDRPFRLPGGDLIPVLAFIASGLLVFWSGWSINEKMLIGLLVGYVVFVIYHVTTKHDTPPVDFKAGSWFPVWLAGLMIFSYFGEMDASAEAAGSLLNGGDGFLGIGLGSLVIAVWSVAMYFYAIAVRLPARRAAAYIEKTPTDAPATAS
;
A
#
# COMPACT_ATOMS: atom_id res chain seq x y z
N GLY A 1 29.98 2.42 -7.50
CA GLY A 1 30.58 1.35 -6.68
C GLY A 1 29.52 0.35 -6.32
N VAL A 2 29.81 -0.95 -6.39
CA VAL A 2 28.85 -2.01 -6.02
C VAL A 2 28.70 -2.04 -4.48
N PRO A 3 27.46 -1.99 -3.93
CA PRO A 3 27.25 -1.96 -2.48
C PRO A 3 27.44 -3.35 -1.86
N TRP A 4 28.69 -3.80 -1.75
CA TRP A 4 29.04 -5.16 -1.31
C TRP A 4 28.52 -5.50 0.10
N VAL A 5 28.45 -4.51 1.00
CA VAL A 5 27.91 -4.69 2.36
C VAL A 5 26.44 -5.08 2.32
N SER A 6 25.65 -4.40 1.49
CA SER A 6 24.23 -4.72 1.31
C SER A 6 24.02 -6.09 0.68
N ILE A 7 24.87 -6.46 -0.29
CA ILE A 7 24.83 -7.77 -0.94
C ILE A 7 25.14 -8.88 0.06
N LEU A 8 26.19 -8.73 0.86
CA LEU A 8 26.58 -9.71 1.88
C LEU A 8 25.50 -9.86 2.96
N LEU A 9 24.94 -8.74 3.43
CA LEU A 9 23.84 -8.74 4.40
C LEU A 9 22.61 -9.49 3.84
N MET A 10 22.18 -9.15 2.62
CA MET A 10 21.06 -9.82 1.94
C MET A 10 21.31 -11.32 1.75
N PHE A 11 22.55 -11.71 1.44
CA PHE A 11 22.94 -13.11 1.29
C PHE A 11 22.82 -13.88 2.61
N VAL A 12 23.40 -13.37 3.70
CA VAL A 12 23.34 -14.02 5.02
C VAL A 12 21.91 -14.15 5.51
N VAL A 13 21.11 -13.09 5.36
CA VAL A 13 19.67 -13.11 5.69
C VAL A 13 18.94 -14.13 4.83
N GLY A 14 19.17 -14.13 3.52
CA GLY A 14 18.57 -15.10 2.59
C GLY A 14 18.87 -16.56 2.98
N CYS A 15 20.13 -16.89 3.29
CA CYS A 15 20.52 -18.22 3.75
C CYS A 15 19.78 -18.65 5.03
N PHE A 16 19.58 -17.73 5.97
CA PHE A 16 18.83 -18.02 7.21
C PHE A 16 17.37 -18.39 6.94
N PHE A 17 16.71 -17.71 5.98
CA PHE A 17 15.33 -17.99 5.59
C PHE A 17 15.15 -19.30 4.79
N PHE A 18 16.21 -19.83 4.17
CA PHE A 18 16.20 -21.10 3.43
C PHE A 18 16.37 -22.34 4.32
N LEU A 19 16.73 -22.18 5.59
CA LEU A 19 16.73 -23.27 6.56
C LEU A 19 15.31 -23.87 6.68
N PRO A 20 15.16 -25.18 6.99
CA PRO A 20 13.89 -25.91 6.94
C PRO A 20 12.96 -25.58 8.12
N PHE A 21 12.74 -24.29 8.36
CA PHE A 21 11.74 -23.78 9.27
C PHE A 21 10.47 -23.42 8.47
N PRO A 22 9.26 -23.50 9.05
CA PRO A 22 8.03 -23.01 8.42
C PRO A 22 8.02 -21.47 8.21
N ALA A 23 9.17 -20.82 8.29
CA ALA A 23 9.36 -19.39 8.11
C ALA A 23 9.04 -18.93 6.68
N TRP A 24 9.41 -19.70 5.65
CA TRP A 24 9.19 -19.31 4.25
C TRP A 24 7.71 -19.12 3.90
N SER A 25 6.86 -20.10 4.23
CA SER A 25 5.42 -20.06 3.93
C SER A 25 4.69 -18.97 4.72
N LYS A 26 5.16 -18.62 5.92
CA LYS A 26 4.61 -17.52 6.71
C LYS A 26 5.08 -16.16 6.21
N PHE A 27 6.33 -16.06 5.76
CA PHE A 27 6.91 -14.81 5.26
C PHE A 27 6.30 -14.38 3.91
N ILE A 28 6.02 -15.31 3.01
CA ILE A 28 5.46 -14.97 1.69
C ILE A 28 4.06 -14.35 1.79
N GLY A 29 3.24 -14.78 2.77
CA GLY A 29 1.93 -14.16 3.02
C GLY A 29 2.06 -12.71 3.51
N PHE A 30 2.98 -12.47 4.46
CA PHE A 30 3.30 -11.11 4.93
C PHE A 30 3.81 -10.21 3.81
N ILE A 31 4.78 -10.68 3.03
CA ILE A 31 5.32 -9.94 1.88
C ILE A 31 4.22 -9.62 0.86
N SER A 32 3.37 -10.58 0.54
CA SER A 32 2.32 -10.40 -0.46
C SER A 32 1.31 -9.32 -0.02
N SER A 33 0.90 -9.34 1.24
CA SER A 33 0.09 -8.27 1.85
C SER A 33 0.78 -6.91 1.82
N ALA A 34 2.04 -6.85 2.25
CA ALA A 34 2.80 -5.61 2.28
C ALA A 34 2.98 -5.00 0.88
N PHE A 35 3.23 -5.83 -0.14
CA PHE A 35 3.28 -5.39 -1.52
C PHE A 35 1.92 -4.92 -2.02
N ALA A 36 0.84 -5.64 -1.71
CA ALA A 36 -0.51 -5.22 -2.08
C ALA A 36 -0.82 -3.82 -1.57
N VAL A 37 -0.53 -3.54 -0.29
CA VAL A 37 -0.70 -2.20 0.32
C VAL A 37 0.21 -1.16 -0.34
N SER A 38 1.46 -1.53 -0.64
CA SER A 38 2.44 -0.62 -1.25
C SER A 38 2.09 -0.21 -2.69
N PHE A 39 1.44 -1.08 -3.45
CA PHE A 39 1.02 -0.78 -4.82
C PHE A 39 -0.35 -0.07 -4.91
N ALA A 40 -1.18 -0.14 -3.87
CA ALA A 40 -2.52 0.48 -3.85
C ALA A 40 -2.49 2.00 -4.16
N PRO A 41 -1.59 2.81 -3.57
CA PRO A 41 -1.45 4.23 -3.91
C PRO A 41 -1.15 4.46 -5.40
N GLY A 42 -0.36 3.58 -6.03
CA GLY A 42 0.01 3.69 -7.44
C GLY A 42 -1.21 3.68 -8.37
N CYS A 43 -2.21 2.87 -8.04
CA CYS A 43 -3.49 2.83 -8.76
C CYS A 43 -4.22 4.18 -8.69
N LEU A 44 -4.24 4.79 -7.51
CA LEU A 44 -4.92 6.08 -7.27
C LEU A 44 -4.20 7.25 -7.93
N VAL A 45 -2.86 7.23 -7.96
CA VAL A 45 -2.05 8.25 -8.62
C VAL A 45 -2.43 8.38 -10.10
N VAL A 46 -2.61 7.26 -10.81
CA VAL A 46 -3.02 7.29 -12.22
C VAL A 46 -4.37 7.99 -12.40
N GLY A 47 -5.36 7.67 -11.56
CA GLY A 47 -6.69 8.28 -11.60
C GLY A 47 -6.70 9.76 -11.21
N ALA A 48 -5.88 10.14 -10.23
CA ALA A 48 -5.76 11.51 -9.75
C ALA A 48 -5.03 12.40 -10.77
N LEU A 49 -3.89 11.94 -11.29
CA LEU A 49 -3.04 12.72 -12.20
C LEU A 49 -3.71 12.95 -13.57
N ARG A 50 -4.56 12.03 -14.02
CA ARG A 50 -5.44 12.24 -15.19
C ARG A 50 -6.36 13.45 -15.06
N ARG A 51 -6.82 13.72 -13.85
CA ARG A 51 -7.75 14.82 -13.55
C ARG A 51 -7.04 16.09 -13.14
N GLN A 52 -5.87 15.98 -12.52
CA GLN A 52 -5.08 17.13 -12.08
C GLN A 52 -4.28 17.74 -13.22
N LEU A 53 -3.83 16.93 -14.18
CA LEU A 53 -2.94 17.36 -15.27
C LEU A 53 -3.38 16.73 -16.60
N PRO A 54 -4.58 17.07 -17.12
CA PRO A 54 -5.10 16.48 -18.34
C PRO A 54 -4.21 16.76 -19.57
N ASP A 55 -3.60 17.94 -19.63
CA ASP A 55 -2.85 18.43 -20.80
C ASP A 55 -1.36 18.05 -20.80
N GLN A 56 -0.90 17.30 -19.79
CA GLN A 56 0.49 16.83 -19.77
C GLN A 56 0.74 15.79 -20.85
N ASP A 57 1.88 15.92 -21.55
CA ASP A 57 2.32 14.94 -22.53
C ASP A 57 2.66 13.62 -21.86
N ARG A 58 2.04 12.54 -22.35
CA ARG A 58 2.13 11.20 -21.77
C ARG A 58 2.69 10.25 -22.82
N PRO A 59 3.96 9.82 -22.70
CA PRO A 59 4.55 8.81 -23.58
C PRO A 59 3.75 7.50 -23.57
N PHE A 60 3.10 7.20 -22.44
CA PHE A 60 2.22 6.04 -22.29
C PHE A 60 0.83 6.45 -21.77
N ARG A 61 -0.22 5.98 -22.43
CA ARG A 61 -1.62 6.16 -22.03
C ARG A 61 -2.26 4.80 -21.77
N LEU A 62 -2.45 4.47 -20.50
CA LEU A 62 -3.13 3.23 -20.11
C LEU A 62 -4.58 3.22 -20.66
N PRO A 63 -4.97 2.24 -21.50
CA PRO A 63 -6.33 2.14 -22.03
C PRO A 63 -7.35 1.85 -20.91
N GLY A 64 -8.65 2.05 -21.18
CA GLY A 64 -9.72 1.67 -20.25
C GLY A 64 -10.02 2.67 -19.13
N GLY A 65 -9.51 3.90 -19.19
CA GLY A 65 -9.89 4.95 -18.25
C GLY A 65 -9.63 4.56 -16.79
N ASP A 66 -10.61 4.74 -15.91
CA ASP A 66 -10.51 4.38 -14.50
C ASP A 66 -10.73 2.89 -14.23
N LEU A 67 -11.15 2.10 -15.21
CA LEU A 67 -11.46 0.67 -15.02
C LEU A 67 -10.23 -0.10 -14.52
N ILE A 68 -9.08 0.05 -15.18
CA ILE A 68 -7.85 -0.66 -14.81
C ILE A 68 -7.35 -0.23 -13.43
N PRO A 69 -7.22 1.09 -13.11
CA PRO A 69 -6.90 1.54 -11.77
C PRO A 69 -7.83 1.02 -10.67
N VAL A 70 -9.15 1.01 -10.91
CA VAL A 70 -10.14 0.51 -9.95
C VAL A 70 -9.97 -0.99 -9.72
N LEU A 71 -9.84 -1.78 -10.79
CA LEU A 71 -9.63 -3.22 -10.68
C LEU A 71 -8.32 -3.56 -9.94
N ALA A 72 -7.24 -2.82 -10.22
CA ALA A 72 -5.98 -2.99 -9.52
C ALA A 72 -6.10 -2.65 -8.02
N PHE A 73 -6.87 -1.61 -7.68
CA PHE A 73 -7.12 -1.24 -6.29
C PHE A 73 -7.99 -2.27 -5.55
N ILE A 74 -9.01 -2.82 -6.22
CA ILE A 74 -9.80 -3.96 -5.71
C ILE A 74 -8.89 -5.16 -5.45
N ALA A 75 -8.04 -5.51 -6.41
CA ALA A 75 -7.12 -6.64 -6.28
C ALA A 75 -6.16 -6.46 -5.10
N SER A 76 -5.66 -5.24 -4.87
CA SER A 76 -4.87 -4.92 -3.69
C SER A 76 -5.64 -5.18 -2.39
N GLY A 77 -6.88 -4.68 -2.27
CA GLY A 77 -7.71 -4.95 -1.08
C GLY A 77 -8.02 -6.43 -0.87
N LEU A 78 -8.27 -7.17 -1.96
CA LEU A 78 -8.53 -8.61 -1.91
C LEU A 78 -7.31 -9.41 -1.46
N LEU A 79 -6.10 -9.10 -1.94
CA LEU A 79 -4.88 -9.77 -1.52
C LEU A 79 -4.61 -9.61 -0.02
N VAL A 80 -4.90 -8.42 0.53
CA VAL A 80 -4.83 -8.16 1.97
C VAL A 80 -5.90 -8.99 2.70
N PHE A 81 -7.15 -8.97 2.25
CA PHE A 81 -8.22 -9.76 2.87
C PHE A 81 -7.94 -11.27 2.86
N TRP A 82 -7.44 -11.80 1.74
CA TRP A 82 -7.10 -13.23 1.59
C TRP A 82 -5.89 -13.67 2.41
N SER A 83 -5.05 -12.73 2.83
CA SER A 83 -3.93 -13.05 3.72
C SER A 83 -4.38 -13.33 5.16
N GLY A 84 -5.62 -13.00 5.51
CA GLY A 84 -6.22 -13.33 6.81
C GLY A 84 -5.76 -12.43 7.96
N TRP A 85 -6.44 -12.54 9.09
CA TRP A 85 -6.27 -11.62 10.21
C TRP A 85 -4.86 -11.63 10.80
N SER A 86 -4.32 -12.82 11.08
CA SER A 86 -3.03 -12.99 11.79
C SER A 86 -1.84 -12.36 11.05
N ILE A 87 -1.92 -12.26 9.72
CA ILE A 87 -0.91 -11.61 8.87
C ILE A 87 -1.15 -10.10 8.85
N ASN A 88 -2.41 -9.69 8.69
CA ASN A 88 -2.80 -8.29 8.59
C ASN A 88 -2.54 -7.51 9.88
N GLU A 89 -2.75 -8.09 11.06
CA GLU A 89 -2.41 -7.43 12.33
C GLU A 89 -0.89 -7.15 12.42
N LYS A 90 -0.04 -8.09 12.00
CA LYS A 90 1.43 -7.96 12.02
C LYS A 90 1.89 -6.95 10.99
N MET A 91 1.26 -6.95 9.81
CA MET A 91 1.48 -5.93 8.78
C MET A 91 1.13 -4.54 9.30
N LEU A 92 -0.01 -4.37 9.98
CA LEU A 92 -0.42 -3.11 10.58
C LEU A 92 0.59 -2.64 11.64
N ILE A 93 1.04 -3.53 12.52
CA ILE A 93 2.08 -3.21 13.51
C ILE A 93 3.37 -2.77 12.81
N GLY A 94 3.81 -3.49 11.79
CA GLY A 94 5.00 -3.13 11.00
C GLY A 94 4.86 -1.75 10.34
N LEU A 95 3.69 -1.42 9.81
CA LEU A 95 3.38 -0.11 9.25
C LEU A 95 3.43 0.99 10.32
N LEU A 96 2.86 0.76 11.50
CA LEU A 96 2.88 1.72 12.61
C LEU A 96 4.30 1.96 13.12
N VAL A 97 5.12 0.90 13.24
CA VAL A 97 6.55 1.03 13.58
C VAL A 97 7.27 1.85 12.52
N GLY A 98 7.04 1.57 11.24
CA GLY A 98 7.60 2.36 10.13
C GLY A 98 7.19 3.83 10.20
N TYR A 99 5.94 4.11 10.54
CA TYR A 99 5.44 5.48 10.73
C TYR A 99 6.12 6.19 11.92
N VAL A 100 6.30 5.51 13.04
CA VAL A 100 7.02 6.06 14.21
C VAL A 100 8.47 6.39 13.83
N VAL A 101 9.17 5.49 13.14
CA VAL A 101 10.53 5.73 12.65
C VAL A 101 10.56 6.91 11.69
N PHE A 102 9.59 7.02 10.78
CA PHE A 102 9.45 8.15 9.86
C PHE A 102 9.26 9.47 10.61
N VAL A 103 8.40 9.53 11.63
CA VAL A 103 8.19 10.73 12.45
C VAL A 103 9.46 11.11 13.21
N ILE A 104 10.16 10.14 13.82
CA ILE A 104 11.43 10.39 14.51
C ILE A 104 12.45 10.96 13.53
N TYR A 105 12.59 10.36 12.35
CA TYR A 105 13.50 10.83 11.31
C TYR A 105 13.14 12.26 10.86
N HIS A 106 11.86 12.54 10.67
CA HIS A 106 11.37 13.85 10.23
C HIS A 106 11.60 14.95 11.28
N VAL A 107 11.44 14.65 12.57
CA VAL A 107 11.70 15.60 13.66
C VAL A 107 13.19 15.80 13.91
N THR A 108 14.02 14.78 13.68
CA THR A 108 15.47 14.84 13.92
C THR A 108 16.25 15.43 12.74
N THR A 109 15.72 15.34 11.52
CA THR A 109 16.39 15.82 10.31
C THR A 109 15.70 17.06 9.76
N LYS A 110 16.41 18.19 9.70
CA LYS A 110 15.89 19.44 9.13
C LYS A 110 15.86 19.38 7.59
N HIS A 111 14.79 18.83 7.03
CA HIS A 111 14.46 18.97 5.61
C HIS A 111 13.22 19.85 5.44
N ASP A 112 13.25 20.69 4.39
CA ASP A 112 12.12 21.54 4.01
C ASP A 112 11.05 20.68 3.34
N THR A 113 10.22 20.01 4.13
CA THR A 113 9.17 19.13 3.61
C THR A 113 7.96 19.93 3.16
N PRO A 114 7.36 19.61 2.00
CA PRO A 114 6.07 20.17 1.61
C PRO A 114 5.02 20.00 2.70
N PRO A 115 4.10 20.96 2.88
CA PRO A 115 3.06 20.86 3.90
C PRO A 115 2.18 19.63 3.65
N VAL A 116 1.98 18.83 4.70
CA VAL A 116 1.17 17.61 4.66
C VAL A 116 -0.30 17.97 4.45
N ASP A 117 -0.89 17.59 3.31
CA ASP A 117 -2.32 17.76 3.06
C ASP A 117 -3.10 16.57 3.65
N PHE A 118 -3.53 16.74 4.90
CA PHE A 118 -4.26 15.70 5.65
C PHE A 118 -5.56 15.27 4.97
N LYS A 119 -6.22 16.15 4.22
CA LYS A 119 -7.46 15.82 3.53
C LYS A 119 -7.19 14.88 2.36
N ALA A 120 -6.20 15.24 1.53
CA ALA A 120 -5.79 14.41 0.40
C ALA A 120 -5.16 13.07 0.84
N GLY A 121 -4.55 13.00 2.02
CA GLY A 121 -4.01 11.76 2.59
C GLY A 121 -5.01 10.90 3.36
N SER A 122 -6.20 11.41 3.69
CA SER A 122 -7.16 10.75 4.59
C SER A 122 -7.67 9.39 4.09
N TRP A 123 -7.67 9.15 2.77
CA TRP A 123 -8.18 7.91 2.20
C TRP A 123 -7.37 6.69 2.64
N PHE A 124 -6.07 6.81 2.85
CA PHE A 124 -5.20 5.67 3.17
C PHE A 124 -5.50 5.08 4.55
N PRO A 125 -5.51 5.86 5.66
CA PRO A 125 -5.88 5.33 6.97
C PRO A 125 -7.34 4.86 7.01
N VAL A 126 -8.26 5.53 6.32
CA VAL A 126 -9.67 5.10 6.26
C VAL A 126 -9.79 3.76 5.53
N TRP A 127 -9.15 3.62 4.36
CA TRP A 127 -9.16 2.39 3.58
C TRP A 127 -8.54 1.24 4.36
N LEU A 128 -7.37 1.48 4.97
CA LEU A 128 -6.67 0.50 5.79
C LEU A 128 -7.50 0.09 7.01
N ALA A 129 -8.11 1.04 7.72
CA ALA A 129 -9.00 0.73 8.84
C ALA A 129 -10.18 -0.14 8.41
N GLY A 130 -10.81 0.17 7.27
CA GLY A 130 -11.86 -0.68 6.70
C GLY A 130 -11.37 -2.09 6.40
N LEU A 131 -10.20 -2.24 5.75
CA LEU A 131 -9.60 -3.56 5.50
C LEU A 131 -9.35 -4.33 6.78
N MET A 132 -8.84 -3.67 7.83
CA MET A 132 -8.62 -4.30 9.14
C MET A 132 -9.94 -4.73 9.77
N ILE A 133 -10.98 -3.90 9.73
CA ILE A 133 -12.30 -4.25 10.27
C ILE A 133 -12.90 -5.45 9.52
N PHE A 134 -12.87 -5.45 8.20
CA PHE A 134 -13.40 -6.57 7.42
C PHE A 134 -12.57 -7.85 7.59
N SER A 135 -11.26 -7.72 7.72
CA SER A 135 -10.34 -8.83 8.01
C SER A 135 -10.58 -9.41 9.40
N TYR A 136 -10.86 -8.56 10.40
CA TYR A 136 -11.21 -8.96 11.76
C TYR A 136 -12.44 -9.87 11.79
N PHE A 137 -13.47 -9.52 11.02
CA PHE A 137 -14.71 -10.31 10.91
C PHE A 137 -14.65 -11.40 9.83
N GLY A 138 -13.52 -11.53 9.13
CA GLY A 138 -13.31 -12.57 8.12
C GLY A 138 -13.16 -13.95 8.75
N GLU A 139 -13.72 -14.96 8.12
CA GLU A 139 -13.53 -16.38 8.49
C GLU A 139 -12.12 -16.89 8.10
N MET A 140 -11.39 -16.11 7.31
CA MET A 140 -10.08 -16.46 6.80
C MET A 140 -9.00 -16.32 7.87
N ASP A 141 -8.88 -17.33 8.71
CA ASP A 141 -7.64 -17.61 9.43
C ASP A 141 -7.05 -18.96 8.98
N ALA A 142 -6.46 -18.97 7.79
CA ALA A 142 -5.71 -20.12 7.27
C ALA A 142 -4.41 -20.41 8.06
N SER A 143 -4.14 -19.68 9.15
CA SER A 143 -2.81 -19.59 9.77
C SER A 143 -2.78 -19.74 11.29
N ALA A 144 -3.92 -20.05 11.91
CA ALA A 144 -4.15 -20.15 13.35
C ALA A 144 -3.13 -21.01 14.14
N GLU A 145 -2.35 -21.87 13.47
CA GLU A 145 -1.55 -22.88 14.17
C GLU A 145 -0.18 -22.44 14.73
N ALA A 146 0.38 -21.24 14.49
CA ALA A 146 1.82 -21.03 14.75
C ALA A 146 2.27 -19.87 15.64
N ALA A 147 1.48 -18.83 15.84
CA ALA A 147 1.83 -17.75 16.78
C ALA A 147 0.57 -16.97 17.08
N GLY A 148 0.07 -17.08 18.31
CA GLY A 148 -1.19 -16.48 18.74
C GLY A 148 -1.35 -15.06 18.22
N SER A 149 -2.53 -14.77 17.68
CA SER A 149 -2.89 -13.42 17.27
C SER A 149 -2.76 -12.49 18.47
N LEU A 150 -2.13 -11.33 18.29
CA LEU A 150 -1.97 -10.35 19.37
C LEU A 150 -3.31 -9.68 19.69
N LEU A 151 -4.18 -9.59 18.68
CA LEU A 151 -5.57 -9.16 18.78
C LEU A 151 -6.47 -10.36 18.42
N ASN A 152 -7.43 -10.72 19.27
CA ASN A 152 -8.40 -11.79 18.97
C ASN A 152 -9.24 -11.39 17.75
N GLY A 153 -9.14 -12.08 16.62
CA GLY A 153 -9.93 -11.85 15.40
C GLY A 153 -9.70 -12.95 14.36
N GLY A 154 -10.47 -12.95 13.27
CA GLY A 154 -10.42 -13.99 12.24
C GLY A 154 -11.39 -15.16 12.44
N ASP A 155 -12.31 -15.05 13.39
CA ASP A 155 -13.36 -16.03 13.73
C ASP A 155 -14.77 -15.55 13.35
N GLY A 156 -14.86 -14.53 12.48
CA GLY A 156 -16.12 -13.92 12.10
C GLY A 156 -16.86 -14.65 10.98
N PHE A 157 -18.03 -14.12 10.62
CA PHE A 157 -18.97 -14.72 9.66
C PHE A 157 -18.69 -14.36 8.19
N LEU A 158 -17.73 -13.47 7.90
CA LEU A 158 -17.40 -13.08 6.54
C LEU A 158 -16.56 -14.16 5.87
N GLY A 159 -17.26 -15.14 5.28
CA GLY A 159 -16.65 -16.15 4.43
C GLY A 159 -16.00 -15.54 3.18
N ILE A 160 -15.18 -16.34 2.50
CA ILE A 160 -14.35 -15.93 1.34
C ILE A 160 -15.18 -15.20 0.26
N GLY A 161 -16.35 -15.74 -0.09
CA GLY A 161 -17.20 -15.18 -1.15
C GLY A 161 -17.77 -13.81 -0.79
N LEU A 162 -18.54 -13.74 0.31
CA LEU A 162 -19.16 -12.50 0.76
C LEU A 162 -18.12 -11.45 1.15
N GLY A 163 -17.06 -11.86 1.84
CA GLY A 163 -15.94 -11.00 2.20
C GLY A 163 -15.25 -10.38 0.99
N SER A 164 -15.00 -11.17 -0.06
CA SER A 164 -14.41 -10.65 -1.29
C SER A 164 -15.32 -9.61 -1.98
N LEU A 165 -16.64 -9.82 -1.98
CA LEU A 165 -17.60 -8.84 -2.53
C LEU A 165 -17.62 -7.55 -1.69
N VAL A 166 -17.66 -7.67 -0.37
CA VAL A 166 -17.64 -6.51 0.54
C VAL A 166 -16.35 -5.70 0.35
N ILE A 167 -15.21 -6.36 0.27
CA ILE A 167 -13.90 -5.73 0.03
C ILE A 167 -13.85 -5.07 -1.34
N ALA A 168 -14.41 -5.70 -2.38
CA ALA A 168 -14.49 -5.10 -3.71
C ALA A 168 -15.33 -3.80 -3.68
N VAL A 169 -16.51 -3.84 -3.06
CA VAL A 169 -17.38 -2.65 -2.91
C VAL A 169 -16.68 -1.56 -2.09
N TRP A 170 -16.06 -1.93 -0.97
CA TRP A 170 -15.29 -1.01 -0.14
C TRP A 170 -14.15 -0.35 -0.92
N SER A 171 -13.40 -1.14 -1.70
CA SER A 171 -12.27 -0.65 -2.50
C SER A 171 -12.74 0.31 -3.59
N VAL A 172 -13.87 0.03 -4.24
CA VAL A 172 -14.50 0.97 -5.20
C VAL A 172 -14.91 2.26 -4.53
N ALA A 173 -15.59 2.19 -3.38
CA ALA A 173 -16.00 3.37 -2.62
C ALA A 173 -14.78 4.22 -2.21
N MET A 174 -13.72 3.56 -1.72
CA MET A 174 -12.49 4.22 -1.32
C MET A 174 -11.70 4.79 -2.49
N TYR A 175 -11.72 4.14 -3.67
CA TYR A 175 -11.16 4.71 -4.89
C TYR A 175 -11.83 6.04 -5.23
N PHE A 176 -13.16 6.08 -5.28
CA PHE A 176 -13.88 7.32 -5.60
C PHE A 176 -13.73 8.37 -4.50
N TYR A 177 -13.70 7.98 -3.22
CA TYR A 177 -13.39 8.88 -2.12
C TYR A 177 -12.01 9.51 -2.28
N ALA A 178 -10.97 8.70 -2.54
CA ALA A 178 -9.60 9.17 -2.77
C ALA A 178 -9.52 10.16 -3.95
N ILE A 179 -10.21 9.85 -5.05
CA ILE A 179 -10.31 10.76 -6.20
C ILE A 179 -11.06 12.04 -5.83
N ALA A 180 -12.09 12.00 -4.98
CA ALA A 180 -12.84 13.18 -4.56
C ALA A 180 -12.03 14.10 -3.64
N VAL A 181 -11.21 13.54 -2.73
CA VAL A 181 -10.37 14.31 -1.81
C VAL A 181 -9.00 14.69 -2.39
N ARG A 182 -8.72 14.32 -3.65
CA ARG A 182 -7.45 14.63 -4.33
C ARG A 182 -7.10 16.11 -4.26
N LEU A 183 -5.79 16.39 -4.34
CA LEU A 183 -5.28 17.76 -4.41
C LEU A 183 -5.88 18.53 -5.61
N PRO A 184 -6.21 19.82 -5.46
CA PRO A 184 -6.61 20.67 -6.58
C PRO A 184 -5.51 20.74 -7.65
N ALA A 185 -5.89 20.78 -8.93
CA ALA A 185 -4.97 20.80 -10.08
C ALA A 185 -3.86 21.86 -9.95
N ARG A 186 -4.23 23.08 -9.52
CA ARG A 186 -3.28 24.19 -9.31
C ARG A 186 -2.19 23.87 -8.29
N ARG A 187 -2.52 23.18 -7.18
CA ARG A 187 -1.54 22.79 -6.16
C ARG A 187 -0.68 21.63 -6.62
N ALA A 188 -1.27 20.65 -7.30
CA ALA A 188 -0.53 19.54 -7.88
C ALA A 188 0.53 20.04 -8.88
N ALA A 189 0.18 20.98 -9.77
CA ALA A 189 1.11 21.60 -10.70
C ALA A 189 2.26 22.35 -9.97
N ALA A 190 1.93 23.13 -8.93
CA ALA A 190 2.92 23.86 -8.15
C ALA A 190 3.92 22.95 -7.41
N TYR A 191 3.52 21.73 -7.01
CA TYR A 191 4.45 20.76 -6.41
C TYR A 191 5.37 20.11 -7.44
N ILE A 192 4.88 19.86 -8.64
CA ILE A 192 5.70 19.30 -9.73
C ILE A 192 6.76 20.31 -10.16
N GLU A 193 6.38 21.58 -10.32
CA GLU A 193 7.32 22.66 -10.68
C GLU A 193 8.42 22.87 -9.64
N LYS A 194 8.14 22.62 -8.35
CA LYS A 194 9.13 22.68 -7.26
C LYS A 194 10.04 21.46 -7.18
N THR A 195 9.69 20.35 -7.83
CA THR A 195 10.50 19.13 -7.80
C THR A 195 11.60 19.28 -8.84
N PRO A 196 12.90 19.29 -8.44
CA PRO A 196 14.00 19.35 -9.40
C PRO A 196 13.85 18.21 -10.39
N THR A 197 13.61 18.56 -11.65
CA THR A 197 13.48 17.56 -12.71
C THR A 197 14.89 17.21 -13.14
N ASP A 198 15.50 16.22 -12.48
CA ASP A 198 16.68 15.52 -12.99
C ASP A 198 16.26 14.62 -14.17
N ALA A 199 15.54 15.18 -15.15
CA ALA A 199 15.38 14.51 -16.42
C ALA A 199 16.75 14.54 -17.09
N PRO A 200 17.36 13.39 -17.45
CA PRO A 200 18.49 13.42 -18.36
C PRO A 200 18.02 14.15 -19.60
N ALA A 201 18.66 15.27 -19.93
CA ALA A 201 18.44 15.98 -21.17
C ALA A 201 18.60 14.95 -22.29
N THR A 202 17.49 14.50 -22.86
CA THR A 202 17.52 13.72 -24.09
C THR A 202 18.06 14.66 -25.14
N ALA A 203 19.34 14.48 -25.47
CA ALA A 203 20.03 15.22 -26.51
C ALA A 203 19.19 15.17 -27.79
N SER A 204 18.71 16.34 -28.20
CA SER A 204 18.17 16.61 -29.54
C SER A 204 19.33 16.82 -30.51
#